data_AF-A0A3L5TSC5-F1
#
_entry.id   AF-A0A3L5TSC5-F1
#
_cell.length_a   1.000
_cell.length_b   1.000
_cell.length_c   1.000
_cell.angle_alpha   90.00
_cell.angle_beta   90.00
_cell.angle_gamma   90.00
#
_symmetry.space_group_name_H-M   'P 1'
#
loop_
_entity.id
_entity.type
_entity.pdbx_description
1 polymer ?
#
loop_
_entity_poly.entity_id
_entity_poly.type
_entity_poly.pdbx_seq_one_letter_code
_entity_poly.pdbx_strand_id
1 'polypeptide(L)'
;MLPVNPPIVKVTALPSSELNEKDNISLSCTYDSNPCPSFITWTKNQNIISHDAEYTKINISRDENGLYVCNVSNSIGYGVAKIQINPPKVAVEQLQNGSIFCNVSGVPNNYTFSKWEHRSSNGDFLRELDDEGSSLLTIDVQNDNPIYTSDGLYYCR
;
A
#
# COMPACT_ATOMS: atom_id res chain seq x y z
N MET A 1 20.47 32.00 -25.42
CA MET A 1 20.23 30.54 -25.61
C MET A 1 19.67 30.00 -24.31
N LEU A 2 18.69 29.09 -24.34
CA LEU A 2 18.21 28.45 -23.11
C LEU A 2 19.30 27.52 -22.56
N PRO A 3 19.50 27.45 -21.24
CA PRO A 3 20.48 26.54 -20.63
C PRO A 3 20.08 25.09 -20.90
N VAL A 4 21.03 24.27 -21.36
CA VAL A 4 20.83 22.83 -21.57
C VAL A 4 21.17 22.07 -20.29
N ASN A 5 20.36 21.07 -19.96
CA ASN A 5 20.51 20.28 -18.75
C ASN A 5 19.99 18.85 -18.93
N PRO A 6 20.56 17.88 -18.21
CA PRO A 6 19.97 16.56 -18.09
C PRO A 6 18.63 16.64 -17.32
N PRO A 7 17.73 15.65 -17.48
CA PRO A 7 16.45 15.65 -16.78
C PRO A 7 16.59 15.56 -15.26
N ILE A 8 15.87 16.41 -14.53
CA ILE A 8 15.67 16.31 -13.08
C ILE A 8 14.29 15.68 -12.85
N VAL A 9 14.26 14.47 -12.30
CA VAL A 9 13.04 13.64 -12.23
C VAL A 9 12.48 13.60 -10.81
N LYS A 10 11.16 13.64 -10.69
CA LYS A 10 10.42 13.42 -9.45
C LYS A 10 9.28 12.44 -9.71
N VAL A 11 8.98 11.61 -8.72
CA VAL A 11 7.88 10.64 -8.79
C VAL A 11 6.89 10.85 -7.66
N THR A 12 5.61 10.66 -7.95
CA THR A 12 4.53 10.68 -6.97
C THR A 12 3.62 9.47 -7.18
N ALA A 13 2.89 9.10 -6.14
CA ALA A 13 1.89 8.04 -6.17
C ALA A 13 0.55 8.56 -5.62
N LEU A 14 -0.55 8.15 -6.26
CA LEU A 14 -1.92 8.44 -5.87
C LEU A 14 -2.74 7.15 -5.82
N PRO A 15 -3.52 6.90 -4.74
CA PRO A 15 -3.57 7.66 -3.50
C PRO A 15 -2.25 7.62 -2.73
N SER A 16 -1.93 8.73 -2.04
CA SER A 16 -0.69 8.85 -1.26
C SER A 16 -0.84 8.42 0.20
N SER A 17 -2.07 8.18 0.69
CA SER A 17 -2.35 7.92 2.11
C SER A 17 -3.20 6.69 2.43
N GLU A 18 -3.80 5.99 1.47
CA GLU A 18 -4.67 4.83 1.72
C GLU A 18 -4.63 3.89 0.52
N LEU A 19 -4.09 2.69 0.69
CA LEU A 19 -3.98 1.73 -0.40
C LEU A 19 -4.41 0.35 0.11
N ASN A 20 -5.49 -0.21 -0.40
CA ASN A 20 -5.95 -1.55 -0.06
C ASN A 20 -5.76 -2.49 -1.24
N GLU A 21 -5.74 -3.80 -0.97
CA GLU A 21 -5.91 -4.76 -2.06
C GLU A 21 -7.20 -4.44 -2.83
N LYS A 22 -7.14 -4.54 -4.16
CA LYS A 22 -8.20 -4.13 -5.11
C LYS A 22 -8.36 -2.63 -5.32
N ASP A 23 -7.61 -1.77 -4.61
CA ASP A 23 -7.54 -0.36 -4.97
C ASP A 23 -6.72 -0.17 -6.26
N ASN A 24 -6.72 1.06 -6.77
CA ASN A 24 -5.95 1.47 -7.93
C ASN A 24 -4.83 2.41 -7.47
N ILE A 25 -3.63 2.25 -8.04
CA ILE A 25 -2.51 3.16 -7.82
C ILE A 25 -2.07 3.79 -9.14
N SER A 26 -1.88 5.10 -9.13
CA SER A 26 -1.32 5.87 -10.23
C SER A 26 0.02 6.45 -9.83
N LEU A 27 1.05 6.18 -10.63
CA LEU A 27 2.40 6.71 -10.50
C LEU A 27 2.62 7.78 -11.57
N SER A 28 3.01 8.97 -11.12
CA SER A 28 3.33 10.09 -12.02
C SER A 28 4.82 10.36 -12.00
N CYS A 29 5.42 10.47 -13.18
CA CYS A 29 6.80 10.87 -13.38
C CYS A 29 6.86 12.27 -13.98
N THR A 30 7.31 13.22 -13.16
CA THR A 30 7.49 14.61 -13.59
C THR A 30 8.96 14.91 -13.76
N TYR A 31 9.29 15.78 -14.73
CA TYR A 31 10.68 16.09 -15.04
C TYR A 31 10.86 17.55 -15.47
N ASP A 32 12.01 18.12 -15.10
CA ASP A 32 12.51 19.39 -15.65
C ASP A 32 13.72 19.09 -16.54
N SER A 33 13.64 19.45 -17.82
CA SER A 33 14.56 18.98 -18.86
C SER A 33 14.63 19.93 -20.04
N ASN A 34 15.83 20.24 -20.49
CA ASN A 34 16.08 20.93 -21.75
C ASN A 34 17.33 20.36 -22.44
N PRO A 35 17.25 19.74 -23.63
CA PRO A 35 16.08 19.60 -24.52
C PRO A 35 14.97 18.67 -23.98
N CYS A 36 13.83 18.63 -24.68
CA CYS A 36 12.74 17.71 -24.37
C CYS A 36 13.25 16.25 -24.34
N PRO A 37 12.84 15.43 -23.36
CA PRO A 37 13.23 14.02 -23.32
C PRO A 37 12.81 13.23 -24.55
N SER A 38 13.67 12.30 -24.96
CA SER A 38 13.39 11.34 -26.03
C SER A 38 12.83 10.02 -25.51
N PHE A 39 13.10 9.69 -24.23
CA PHE A 39 12.61 8.46 -23.61
C PHE A 39 12.16 8.71 -22.18
N ILE A 40 11.07 8.05 -21.82
CA ILE A 40 10.57 7.88 -20.46
C ILE A 40 10.32 6.38 -20.30
N THR A 41 10.71 5.80 -19.17
CA THR A 41 10.49 4.37 -18.91
C THR A 41 10.29 4.14 -17.42
N TRP A 42 9.18 3.48 -17.10
CA TRP A 42 8.92 2.91 -15.79
C TRP A 42 9.39 1.47 -15.74
N THR A 43 10.09 1.13 -14.66
CA THR A 43 10.42 -0.26 -14.34
C THR A 43 9.96 -0.62 -12.93
N LYS A 44 9.51 -1.85 -12.75
CA LYS A 44 9.25 -2.47 -11.45
C LYS A 44 10.14 -3.69 -11.33
N ASN A 45 10.97 -3.73 -10.29
CA ASN A 45 11.92 -4.83 -10.07
C ASN A 45 12.71 -5.16 -11.36
N GLN A 46 13.19 -4.12 -12.05
CA GLN A 46 13.95 -4.17 -13.31
C GLN A 46 13.17 -4.56 -14.58
N ASN A 47 11.89 -4.93 -14.47
CA ASN A 47 11.05 -5.18 -15.63
C ASN A 47 10.36 -3.90 -16.10
N ILE A 48 10.35 -3.65 -17.41
CA ILE A 48 9.64 -2.51 -18.00
C ILE A 48 8.13 -2.70 -17.85
N ILE A 49 7.45 -1.67 -17.35
CA ILE A 49 5.99 -1.69 -17.13
C ILE A 49 5.25 -0.59 -17.90
N SER A 50 5.94 0.49 -18.30
CA SER A 50 5.37 1.58 -19.10
C SER A 50 6.46 2.41 -19.77
N HIS A 51 6.11 3.06 -20.88
CA HIS A 51 6.93 4.09 -21.56
C HIS A 51 6.32 5.50 -21.44
N ASP A 52 5.23 5.64 -20.70
CA ASP A 52 4.55 6.90 -20.46
C ASP A 52 5.00 7.55 -19.14
N ALA A 53 4.80 8.86 -19.01
CA ALA A 53 5.05 9.57 -17.75
C ALA A 53 4.12 9.10 -16.62
N GLU A 54 2.91 8.70 -16.98
CA GLU A 54 1.89 8.17 -16.06
C GLU A 54 1.79 6.65 -16.18
N TYR A 55 1.65 5.97 -15.04
CA TYR A 55 1.39 4.53 -14.98
C TYR A 55 0.30 4.24 -13.95
N THR A 56 -0.79 3.63 -14.38
CA THR A 56 -1.87 3.21 -13.47
C THR A 56 -1.96 1.68 -13.42
N LYS A 57 -1.88 1.13 -12.20
CA LYS A 57 -2.20 -0.26 -11.92
C LYS A 57 -3.57 -0.33 -11.26
N ILE A 58 -4.49 -1.05 -11.89
CA ILE A 58 -5.81 -1.36 -11.32
C ILE A 58 -5.80 -2.64 -10.50
N ASN A 59 -6.67 -2.71 -9.51
CA ASN A 59 -6.87 -3.87 -8.64
C ASN A 59 -5.54 -4.43 -8.11
N ILE A 60 -4.81 -3.62 -7.35
CA ILE A 60 -3.50 -4.02 -6.84
C ILE A 60 -3.61 -5.24 -5.90
N SER A 61 -2.52 -6.00 -5.82
CA SER A 61 -2.33 -7.09 -4.86
C SER A 61 -1.00 -6.88 -4.12
N ARG A 62 -0.66 -7.80 -3.20
CA ARG A 62 0.64 -7.84 -2.53
C ARG A 62 1.83 -7.93 -3.48
N ASP A 63 1.60 -8.44 -4.70
CA ASP A 63 2.63 -8.52 -5.73
C ASP A 63 3.04 -7.15 -6.25
N GLU A 64 2.24 -6.10 -5.98
CA GLU A 64 2.57 -4.71 -6.26
C GLU A 64 3.63 -4.14 -5.31
N ASN A 65 4.03 -4.91 -4.29
CA ASN A 65 5.22 -4.59 -3.51
C ASN A 65 6.47 -4.59 -4.40
N GLY A 66 7.19 -3.47 -4.40
CA GLY A 66 8.45 -3.38 -5.11
C GLY A 66 8.96 -1.96 -5.28
N LEU A 67 10.15 -1.88 -5.86
CA LEU A 67 10.78 -0.62 -6.22
C LEU A 67 10.37 -0.25 -7.65
N TYR A 68 9.72 0.90 -7.76
CA TYR A 68 9.34 1.51 -9.03
C TYR A 68 10.35 2.59 -9.36
N VAL A 69 10.84 2.57 -10.60
CA VAL A 69 11.88 3.48 -11.07
C VAL A 69 11.42 4.12 -12.36
N CYS A 70 11.32 5.45 -12.37
CA CYS A 70 11.17 6.22 -13.60
C CYS A 70 12.55 6.68 -14.07
N ASN A 71 12.89 6.34 -15.32
CA ASN A 71 14.07 6.82 -16.02
C ASN A 71 13.64 7.74 -17.16
N VAL A 72 14.22 8.93 -17.24
CA VAL A 72 13.97 9.92 -18.28
C VAL A 72 15.30 10.32 -18.90
N SER A 73 15.40 10.32 -20.22
CA SER A 73 16.63 10.71 -20.92
C SER A 73 16.40 11.72 -22.04
N ASN A 74 17.33 12.65 -22.18
CA ASN A 74 17.43 13.57 -23.30
C ASN A 74 18.84 13.49 -23.92
N SER A 75 19.14 14.35 -24.90
CA SER A 75 20.45 14.37 -25.56
C SER A 75 21.64 14.80 -24.68
N ILE A 76 21.38 15.37 -23.50
CA ILE A 76 22.40 15.81 -22.54
C ILE A 76 22.72 14.73 -21.52
N GLY A 77 21.73 13.90 -21.15
CA GLY A 77 21.91 12.82 -20.19
C GLY A 77 20.60 12.20 -19.74
N TYR A 78 20.60 11.60 -18.55
CA TYR A 78 19.45 10.93 -17.98
C TYR A 78 19.23 11.31 -16.50
N GLY A 79 17.99 11.24 -16.08
CA GLY A 79 17.56 11.43 -14.70
C GLY A 79 16.73 10.22 -14.23
N VAL A 80 16.84 9.91 -12.95
CA VAL A 80 16.17 8.76 -12.35
C VAL A 80 15.52 9.17 -11.04
N ALA A 81 14.28 8.76 -10.84
CA ALA A 81 13.60 8.86 -9.57
C ALA A 81 12.96 7.52 -9.21
N LYS A 82 12.86 7.25 -7.91
CA LYS A 82 12.45 5.95 -7.37
C LYS A 82 11.37 6.13 -6.32
N ILE A 83 10.42 5.21 -6.29
CA ILE A 83 9.40 5.13 -5.25
C ILE A 83 9.20 3.68 -4.84
N GLN A 84 9.19 3.43 -3.53
CA GLN A 84 8.89 2.12 -2.99
C GLN A 84 7.38 2.04 -2.79
N ILE A 85 6.74 1.07 -3.45
CA ILE A 85 5.33 0.76 -3.20
C ILE A 85 5.31 -0.48 -2.32
N ASN A 86 4.61 -0.40 -1.19
CA ASN A 86 4.39 -1.52 -0.29
C ASN A 86 2.92 -1.51 0.12
N PRO A 87 2.04 -2.19 -0.63
CA PRO A 87 0.63 -2.26 -0.30
C PRO A 87 0.45 -2.74 1.15
N PRO A 88 -0.39 -2.04 1.96
CA PRO A 88 -0.74 -2.43 3.31
C PRO A 88 -1.06 -3.91 3.44
N LYS A 89 -0.24 -4.59 4.24
CA LYS A 89 -0.45 -5.96 4.67
C LYS A 89 -1.09 -5.93 6.05
N VAL A 90 -2.36 -6.32 6.08
CA VAL A 90 -3.12 -6.54 7.31
C VAL A 90 -2.84 -7.96 7.81
N ALA A 91 -2.40 -8.09 9.06
CA ALA A 91 -2.21 -9.34 9.76
C ALA A 91 -2.85 -9.26 11.15
N VAL A 92 -3.51 -10.34 11.57
CA VAL A 92 -4.04 -10.49 12.92
C VAL A 92 -3.08 -11.35 13.72
N GLU A 93 -2.53 -10.81 14.79
CA GLU A 93 -1.54 -11.44 15.65
C GLU A 93 -2.12 -11.65 17.06
N GLN A 94 -1.91 -12.82 17.65
CA GLN A 94 -2.34 -13.08 19.02
C GLN A 94 -1.22 -12.69 20.00
N LEU A 95 -1.57 -11.89 21.00
CA LEU A 95 -0.67 -11.47 22.08
C LEU A 95 -0.66 -12.50 23.22
N GLN A 96 0.41 -12.48 24.02
CA GLN A 96 0.60 -13.42 25.12
C GLN A 96 -0.49 -13.34 26.21
N ASN A 97 -1.14 -12.18 26.34
CA ASN A 97 -2.24 -11.96 27.29
C ASN A 97 -3.61 -12.40 26.75
N GLY A 98 -3.67 -13.00 25.56
CA GLY A 98 -4.91 -13.46 24.93
C GLY A 98 -5.61 -12.41 24.05
N SER A 99 -5.19 -11.14 24.08
CA SER A 99 -5.68 -10.12 23.14
C SER A 99 -5.23 -10.42 21.71
N ILE A 100 -5.97 -9.90 20.72
CA ILE A 100 -5.55 -9.93 19.32
C ILE A 100 -5.23 -8.52 18.83
N PHE A 101 -4.20 -8.40 18.02
CA PHE A 101 -3.67 -7.14 17.51
C PHE A 101 -3.70 -7.15 15.99
N CYS A 102 -4.21 -6.05 15.41
CA CYS A 102 -4.17 -5.83 13.97
C CYS A 102 -2.86 -5.14 13.61
N ASN A 103 -1.91 -5.92 13.12
CA ASN A 103 -0.65 -5.43 12.61
C ASN A 103 -0.81 -5.03 11.14
N VAL A 104 -0.66 -3.75 10.84
CA VAL A 104 -0.66 -3.23 9.47
C VAL A 104 0.73 -2.74 9.13
N SER A 105 1.28 -3.27 8.04
CA SER A 105 2.61 -2.87 7.54
C SER A 105 2.52 -2.46 6.08
N GLY A 106 3.09 -1.31 5.71
CA GLY A 106 2.92 -0.75 4.37
C GLY A 106 3.44 0.68 4.24
N VAL A 107 3.44 1.18 3.01
CA VAL A 107 3.61 2.59 2.69
C VAL A 107 2.46 2.99 1.79
N PRO A 108 1.69 4.03 2.12
CA PRO A 108 1.84 4.94 3.27
C PRO A 108 1.54 4.28 4.62
N ASN A 109 2.03 4.87 5.72
CA ASN A 109 1.97 4.32 7.09
C ASN A 109 0.89 4.97 7.98
N ASN A 110 -0.09 5.66 7.39
CA ASN A 110 -1.17 6.32 8.11
C ASN A 110 -2.46 5.51 7.92
N TYR A 111 -2.75 4.61 8.86
CA TYR A 111 -3.90 3.71 8.81
C TYR A 111 -4.98 4.16 9.76
N THR A 112 -6.23 4.04 9.34
CA THR A 112 -7.40 4.15 10.21
C THR A 112 -8.04 2.78 10.33
N PHE A 113 -8.37 2.37 11.55
CA PHE A 113 -9.13 1.15 11.79
C PHE A 113 -10.59 1.53 11.97
N SER A 114 -11.45 0.79 11.29
CA SER A 114 -12.88 0.98 11.34
C SER A 114 -13.52 0.01 12.33
N LYS A 115 -13.15 -1.27 12.29
CA LYS A 115 -13.80 -2.33 13.09
C LYS A 115 -13.05 -3.66 13.05
N TRP A 116 -13.43 -4.53 13.96
CA TRP A 116 -13.15 -5.96 13.92
C TRP A 116 -14.38 -6.75 13.42
N GLU A 117 -14.16 -7.86 12.73
CA GLU A 117 -15.19 -8.81 12.30
C GLU A 117 -14.80 -10.20 12.77
N HIS A 118 -15.75 -10.90 13.37
CA HIS A 118 -15.62 -12.32 13.67
C HIS A 118 -16.42 -13.14 12.66
N ARG A 119 -15.77 -14.14 12.07
CA ARG A 119 -16.33 -15.04 11.06
C ARG A 119 -16.17 -16.49 11.50
N SER A 120 -17.07 -17.36 11.04
CA SER A 120 -16.95 -18.79 11.27
C SER A 120 -15.73 -19.35 10.56
N SER A 121 -15.32 -20.58 10.92
CA SER A 121 -14.29 -21.32 10.20
C SER A 121 -14.58 -21.48 8.70
N ASN A 122 -15.86 -21.41 8.32
CA ASN A 122 -16.33 -21.51 6.93
C ASN A 122 -16.38 -20.15 6.21
N GLY A 123 -16.06 -19.06 6.90
CA GLY A 123 -16.02 -17.70 6.36
C GLY A 123 -17.33 -16.91 6.48
N ASP A 124 -18.37 -17.52 7.05
CA ASP A 124 -19.65 -16.84 7.30
C ASP A 124 -19.48 -15.73 8.30
N PHE A 125 -20.05 -14.55 8.02
CA PHE A 125 -20.04 -13.44 8.95
C PHE A 125 -20.85 -13.79 10.20
N LEU A 126 -20.23 -13.69 11.38
CA LEU A 126 -20.91 -13.95 12.64
C LEU A 126 -21.31 -12.66 13.33
N ARG A 127 -20.33 -11.76 13.56
CA ARG A 127 -20.58 -10.49 14.23
C ARG A 127 -19.51 -9.45 13.90
N GLU A 128 -19.92 -8.20 14.01
CA GLU A 128 -19.04 -7.04 14.06
C GLU A 128 -18.64 -6.81 15.52
N LEU A 129 -17.37 -6.47 15.72
CA LEU A 129 -16.75 -6.17 17.01
C LEU A 129 -16.18 -4.77 16.88
N ASP A 130 -16.85 -3.79 17.47
CA ASP A 130 -16.38 -2.41 17.48
C ASP A 130 -15.56 -2.16 18.74
N ASP A 131 -14.38 -1.57 18.58
CA ASP A 131 -13.49 -1.15 19.66
C ASP A 131 -13.04 0.31 19.43
N GLU A 132 -13.97 1.16 18.97
CA GLU A 132 -13.74 2.59 18.72
C GLU A 132 -12.59 2.86 17.72
N GLY A 133 -12.38 1.96 16.76
CA GLY A 133 -11.28 2.05 15.81
C GLY A 133 -9.91 1.70 16.41
N SER A 134 -9.87 0.93 17.49
CA SER A 134 -8.64 0.38 18.07
C SER A 134 -8.07 -0.76 17.22
N SER A 135 -6.75 -0.74 17.07
CA SER A 135 -5.97 -1.84 16.49
C SER A 135 -5.80 -3.04 17.44
N LEU A 136 -6.21 -2.92 18.70
CA LEU A 136 -6.04 -3.94 19.73
C LEU A 136 -7.42 -4.37 20.24
N LEU A 137 -7.87 -5.58 19.89
CA LEU A 137 -9.08 -6.14 20.48
C LEU A 137 -8.73 -6.95 21.72
N THR A 138 -9.25 -6.53 22.88
CA THR A 138 -9.08 -7.28 24.14
C THR A 138 -10.19 -8.32 24.27
N ILE A 139 -9.79 -9.58 24.36
CA ILE A 139 -10.72 -10.69 24.59
C ILE A 139 -10.82 -10.88 26.11
N ASP A 140 -11.86 -10.30 26.72
CA ASP A 140 -12.11 -10.48 28.16
C ASP A 140 -12.51 -11.94 28.45
N VAL A 141 -11.57 -12.70 29.01
CA VAL A 141 -11.78 -14.11 29.42
C VAL A 141 -12.39 -14.22 30.82
N GLN A 142 -12.51 -13.12 31.56
CA GLN A 142 -12.84 -13.14 33.00
C GLN A 142 -14.32 -12.94 33.36
N ASN A 143 -15.18 -12.61 32.39
CA ASN A 143 -16.62 -12.61 32.59
C ASN A 143 -17.22 -13.73 31.76
N ASP A 144 -18.15 -14.48 32.36
CA ASP A 144 -18.93 -15.58 31.77
C ASP A 144 -19.90 -15.10 30.66
N ASN A 145 -19.40 -14.21 29.80
CA ASN A 145 -20.06 -13.59 28.67
C ASN A 145 -19.34 -14.08 27.40
N PRO A 146 -19.90 -15.05 26.66
CA PRO A 146 -19.21 -15.83 25.62
C PRO A 146 -19.01 -15.05 24.31
N ILE A 147 -18.65 -13.77 24.40
CA ILE A 147 -18.71 -12.86 23.25
C ILE A 147 -17.52 -13.10 22.30
N TYR A 148 -16.39 -13.60 22.80
CA TYR A 148 -15.12 -13.63 22.04
C TYR A 148 -14.41 -14.99 22.01
N THR A 149 -15.04 -16.07 22.48
CA THR A 149 -14.41 -17.41 22.62
C THR A 149 -14.97 -18.46 21.66
N SER A 150 -15.74 -18.06 20.65
CA SER A 150 -16.23 -19.00 19.62
C SER A 150 -15.13 -19.31 18.60
N ASP A 151 -15.01 -20.57 18.18
CA ASP A 151 -14.15 -20.99 17.08
C ASP A 151 -14.44 -20.16 15.81
N GLY A 152 -13.38 -19.67 15.14
CA GLY A 152 -13.54 -18.79 13.98
C GLY A 152 -12.29 -17.99 13.62
N LEU A 153 -12.45 -17.06 12.67
CA LEU A 153 -11.42 -16.16 12.18
C LEU A 153 -11.80 -14.71 12.46
N TYR A 154 -10.83 -13.93 12.92
CA TYR A 154 -10.99 -12.51 13.21
C TYR A 154 -10.31 -11.69 12.13
N TYR A 155 -10.96 -10.61 11.70
CA TYR A 155 -10.47 -9.70 10.67
C TYR A 155 -10.58 -8.27 11.19
N CYS A 156 -9.53 -7.48 11.03
CA CYS A 156 -9.61 -6.03 11.19
C CYS A 156 -9.82 -5.37 9.83
N ARG A 157 -10.55 -4.27 9.82
CA ARG A 157 -10.82 -3.44 8.64
C ARG A 157 -10.40 -2.01 8.83
#